data_AF-M6K3T6-F1
#
_entry.id   AF-M6K3T6-F1
#
_cell.length_a   1.000
_cell.length_b   1.000
_cell.length_c   1.000
_cell.angle_alpha   90.00
_cell.angle_beta   90.00
_cell.angle_gamma   90.00
#
_symmetry.space_group_name_H-M   'P 1'
#
loop_
_entity.id
_entity.type
_entity.pdbx_description
1 polymer ?
#
loop_
_entity_poly.entity_id
_entity_poly.type
_entity_poly.pdbx_seq_one_letter_code
_entity_poly.pdbx_strand_id
1 'polypeptide(L)'
;MVERLDIYLLEKHQAWHEARGMLSPSKTLTTISPNQLTTCNASNRINALAQTIYGNGAYIVDNTELNQIQTQITSNGQNQTYWQNEITGTNGGFNFNGRTTTSQTKTAYYTDVRDDISIATTLQAEVVDEERGYLKTANEYFEKSEKYQELADKAKSEAKFDEAALYT
;
A
#
# COMPACT_ATOMS: atom_id res chain seq x y z
N MET A 1 -68.36 -21.45 8.31
CA MET A 1 -67.49 -20.32 7.93
C MET A 1 -66.69 -19.96 9.16
N VAL A 2 -65.36 -19.97 9.08
CA VAL A 2 -64.48 -19.59 10.20
C VAL A 2 -64.23 -18.09 10.08
N GLU A 3 -64.82 -17.30 10.98
CA GLU A 3 -64.49 -15.88 11.09
C GLU A 3 -63.02 -15.73 11.46
N ARG A 4 -62.25 -15.05 10.59
CA ARG A 4 -60.83 -14.78 10.86
C ARG A 4 -60.76 -13.64 11.86
N LEU A 5 -60.05 -13.87 12.97
CA LEU A 5 -59.75 -12.85 13.95
C LEU A 5 -58.97 -11.71 13.27
N ASP A 6 -59.57 -10.52 13.22
CA ASP A 6 -58.95 -9.35 12.62
C ASP A 6 -58.00 -8.70 13.63
N ILE A 7 -56.70 -8.95 13.42
CA ILE A 7 -55.61 -8.51 14.29
C ILE A 7 -55.61 -6.98 14.43
N TYR A 8 -56.00 -6.26 13.37
CA TYR A 8 -56.05 -4.80 13.39
C TYR A 8 -57.10 -4.26 14.38
N LEU A 9 -58.26 -4.93 14.46
CA LEU A 9 -59.30 -4.58 15.42
C LEU A 9 -58.86 -4.88 16.86
N LEU A 10 -58.07 -5.94 17.07
CA LEU A 10 -57.50 -6.26 18.39
C LEU A 10 -56.49 -5.22 18.86
N GLU A 11 -55.55 -4.82 18.00
CA GLU A 11 -54.50 -3.84 18.32
C GLU A 11 -55.08 -2.47 18.64
N LYS A 12 -56.10 -2.04 17.89
CA LYS A 12 -56.80 -0.78 18.16
C LYS A 12 -57.52 -0.81 19.51
N HIS A 13 -58.13 -1.94 19.87
CA HIS A 13 -58.78 -2.10 21.17
C HIS A 13 -57.75 -2.09 22.31
N GLN A 14 -56.61 -2.76 22.11
CA GLN A 14 -55.50 -2.79 23.06
C GLN A 14 -54.98 -1.37 23.36
N ALA A 15 -54.67 -0.60 22.32
CA ALA A 15 -54.20 0.79 22.44
C ALA A 15 -55.22 1.69 23.15
N TRP A 16 -56.51 1.45 22.92
CA TRP A 16 -57.58 2.19 23.60
C TRP A 16 -57.63 1.90 25.10
N HIS A 17 -57.42 0.65 25.51
CA HIS A 17 -57.34 0.29 26.92
C HIS A 17 -56.04 0.79 27.58
N GLU A 18 -54.91 0.80 26.86
CA GLU A 18 -53.63 1.37 27.34
C GLU A 18 -53.75 2.90 27.55
N ALA A 19 -54.37 3.62 26.62
CA ALA A 19 -54.59 5.08 26.74
C ALA A 19 -55.51 5.45 27.92
N ARG A 20 -56.36 4.51 28.36
CA ARG A 20 -57.24 4.66 29.53
C ARG A 20 -56.60 4.16 30.83
N GLY A 21 -55.34 3.73 30.79
CA GLY A 21 -54.65 3.16 31.94
C GLY A 21 -55.24 1.85 32.45
N MET A 22 -56.10 1.20 31.65
CA MET A 22 -56.72 -0.09 31.99
C MET A 22 -55.81 -1.27 31.64
N LEU A 23 -54.83 -1.06 30.76
CA LEU A 23 -53.75 -2.00 30.46
C LEU A 23 -52.40 -1.28 30.54
N SER A 24 -51.39 -1.97 31.07
CA SER A 24 -50.00 -1.52 30.98
C SER A 24 -49.54 -1.60 29.51
N PRO A 25 -48.72 -0.64 29.03
CA PRO A 25 -48.13 -0.72 27.70
C PRO A 25 -47.52 -2.10 27.46
N SER A 26 -47.82 -2.70 26.31
CA SER A 26 -47.17 -3.94 25.91
C SER A 26 -45.66 -3.80 26.06
N LYS A 27 -45.06 -4.58 26.97
CA LYS A 27 -43.61 -4.79 26.99
C LYS A 27 -43.29 -5.54 25.71
N THR A 28 -43.09 -4.81 24.61
CA THR A 28 -42.41 -5.36 23.45
C THR A 28 -41.15 -6.02 23.98
N LEU A 29 -41.04 -7.33 23.81
CA LEU A 29 -39.99 -8.18 24.34
C LEU A 29 -38.67 -7.78 23.68
N THR A 30 -38.11 -6.66 24.11
CA THR A 30 -36.94 -6.02 23.50
C THR A 30 -35.79 -6.19 24.46
N THR A 31 -35.07 -7.30 24.34
CA THR A 31 -33.61 -7.44 24.57
C THR A 31 -33.17 -8.91 24.48
N ILE A 32 -33.51 -9.60 23.39
CA ILE A 32 -32.67 -10.69 22.90
C ILE A 32 -32.42 -10.33 21.44
N SER A 33 -31.18 -9.99 21.10
CA SER A 33 -30.81 -9.64 19.73
C SER A 33 -31.25 -10.78 18.80
N PRO A 34 -31.83 -10.53 17.61
CA PRO A 34 -32.40 -11.60 16.76
C PRO A 34 -31.44 -12.77 16.51
N ASN A 35 -30.14 -12.47 16.46
CA ASN A 35 -29.07 -13.47 16.30
C ASN A 35 -28.89 -14.38 17.53
N GLN A 36 -29.22 -13.91 18.74
CA GLN A 36 -29.19 -14.73 19.94
C GLN A 36 -30.39 -15.69 19.99
N LEU A 37 -31.57 -15.26 19.52
CA LEU A 37 -32.77 -16.09 19.54
C LEU A 37 -32.73 -17.21 18.50
N THR A 38 -32.20 -16.95 17.30
CA THR A 38 -32.07 -17.97 16.24
C THR A 38 -31.00 -19.01 16.56
N THR A 39 -29.86 -18.57 17.13
CA THR A 39 -28.77 -19.49 17.49
C THR A 39 -29.14 -20.39 18.66
N CYS A 40 -29.75 -19.84 19.73
CA CYS A 40 -30.25 -20.67 20.84
C CYS A 40 -31.35 -21.66 20.41
N ASN A 41 -32.24 -21.26 19.50
CA ASN A 41 -33.30 -22.13 18.99
C ASN A 41 -32.76 -23.25 18.07
N ALA A 42 -31.73 -22.98 17.27
CA ALA A 42 -31.09 -24.00 16.44
C ALA A 42 -30.40 -25.06 17.30
N SER A 43 -29.63 -24.66 18.31
CA SER A 43 -28.93 -25.58 19.21
C SER A 43 -29.89 -26.47 20.01
N ASN A 44 -30.99 -25.90 20.52
CA ASN A 44 -32.02 -26.67 21.22
C ASN A 44 -32.70 -27.69 20.31
N ARG A 45 -32.97 -27.33 19.06
CA ARG A 45 -33.56 -28.24 18.06
C ARG A 45 -32.59 -29.35 17.67
N ILE A 46 -31.31 -29.03 17.47
CA ILE A 46 -30.26 -30.01 17.13
C ILE A 46 -30.05 -31.00 18.27
N ASN A 47 -30.03 -30.54 19.52
CA ASN A 47 -29.87 -31.41 20.68
C ASN A 47 -31.11 -32.28 20.96
N ALA A 48 -32.32 -31.78 20.70
CA ALA A 48 -33.53 -32.61 20.73
C ALA A 48 -33.50 -33.72 19.67
N LEU A 49 -32.98 -33.44 18.47
CA LEU A 49 -32.74 -34.43 17.43
C LEU A 49 -31.64 -35.42 17.83
N ALA A 50 -30.57 -34.96 18.48
CA ALA A 50 -29.48 -35.81 18.97
C ALA A 50 -29.97 -36.88 19.95
N GLN A 51 -30.82 -36.49 20.91
CA GLN A 51 -31.41 -37.42 21.88
C GLN A 51 -32.34 -38.44 21.21
N THR A 52 -33.04 -38.04 20.14
CA THR A 52 -33.93 -38.92 19.37
C THR A 52 -33.16 -39.96 18.56
N ILE A 53 -31.98 -39.59 18.03
CA ILE A 53 -31.18 -40.45 17.13
C ILE A 53 -30.19 -41.33 17.91
N TYR A 54 -29.55 -40.77 18.95
CA TYR A 54 -28.43 -41.41 19.66
C TYR A 54 -28.77 -41.86 21.09
N GLY A 55 -30.01 -41.60 21.55
CA GLY A 55 -30.50 -42.03 22.85
C GLY A 55 -30.49 -40.94 23.93
N ASN A 56 -31.16 -41.24 25.03
CA ASN A 56 -31.37 -40.29 26.12
C ASN A 56 -30.05 -39.81 26.72
N GLY A 57 -29.82 -38.49 26.74
CA GLY A 57 -28.58 -37.87 27.21
C GLY A 57 -27.55 -37.55 26.12
N ALA A 58 -27.82 -37.86 24.84
CA ALA A 58 -26.93 -37.47 23.74
C ALA A 58 -27.06 -35.97 23.40
N TYR A 59 -25.93 -35.27 23.35
CA TYR A 59 -25.82 -33.88 22.88
C TYR A 59 -24.80 -33.84 21.74
N ILE A 60 -25.08 -33.09 20.68
CA ILE A 60 -24.13 -32.94 19.56
C ILE A 60 -23.08 -31.86 19.90
N VAL A 61 -23.52 -30.78 20.53
CA VAL A 61 -22.71 -29.73 21.15
C VAL A 61 -23.56 -29.13 22.28
N ASP A 62 -23.05 -29.09 23.50
CA ASP A 62 -23.79 -28.47 24.61
C ASP A 62 -23.71 -26.93 24.58
N ASN A 63 -24.56 -26.26 25.36
CA ASN A 63 -24.63 -24.79 25.35
C ASN A 63 -23.35 -24.13 25.92
N THR A 64 -22.57 -24.85 26.73
CA THR A 64 -21.29 -24.37 27.28
C THR A 64 -20.22 -24.40 26.19
N GLU A 65 -20.11 -25.51 25.47
CA GLU A 65 -19.18 -25.68 24.34
C GLU A 65 -19.46 -24.66 23.23
N LEU A 66 -20.73 -24.40 22.93
CA LEU A 66 -21.12 -23.39 21.94
C LEU A 66 -20.70 -21.97 22.34
N ASN A 67 -20.89 -21.59 23.61
CA ASN A 67 -20.47 -20.28 24.11
C ASN A 67 -18.95 -20.12 24.11
N GLN A 68 -18.21 -21.19 24.38
CA GLN A 68 -16.75 -21.19 24.29
C GLN A 68 -16.28 -20.97 22.84
N ILE A 69 -16.88 -21.68 21.87
CA ILE A 69 -16.58 -21.49 20.44
C ILE A 69 -16.90 -20.05 20.02
N GLN A 70 -18.05 -19.50 20.40
CA GLN A 70 -18.43 -18.12 20.06
C GLN A 70 -17.43 -17.08 20.62
N THR A 71 -16.95 -17.30 21.85
CA THR A 71 -15.96 -16.45 22.49
C THR A 71 -14.62 -16.50 21.75
N GLN A 72 -14.17 -17.70 21.37
CA GLN A 72 -12.94 -17.90 20.61
C GLN A 72 -13.01 -17.22 19.23
N ILE A 73 -14.14 -17.35 18.52
CA ILE A 73 -14.36 -16.70 17.22
C ILE A 73 -14.28 -15.17 17.35
N THR A 74 -14.95 -14.61 18.35
CA THR A 74 -14.97 -13.16 18.59
C THR A 74 -13.57 -12.63 18.88
N SER A 75 -12.83 -13.31 19.78
CA SER A 75 -11.45 -12.97 20.10
C SER A 75 -10.53 -13.06 18.88
N ASN A 76 -10.67 -14.09 18.04
CA ASN A 76 -9.89 -14.22 16.81
C ASN A 76 -10.15 -13.04 15.84
N GLY A 77 -11.42 -12.66 15.64
CA GLY A 77 -11.77 -11.51 14.80
C GLY A 77 -11.15 -10.19 15.29
N GLN A 78 -11.12 -9.99 16.61
CA GLN A 78 -10.43 -8.85 17.21
C GLN A 78 -8.92 -8.91 16.95
N ASN A 79 -8.29 -10.07 17.18
CA ASN A 79 -6.86 -10.27 16.93
C ASN A 79 -6.48 -10.02 15.46
N GLN A 80 -7.31 -10.43 14.50
CA GLN A 80 -7.09 -10.11 13.09
C GLN A 80 -7.14 -8.60 12.83
N THR A 81 -8.09 -7.89 13.45
CA THR A 81 -8.19 -6.43 13.35
C THR A 81 -6.95 -5.75 13.93
N TYR A 82 -6.46 -6.21 15.08
CA TYR A 82 -5.20 -5.71 15.67
C TYR A 82 -4.02 -5.91 14.73
N TRP A 83 -3.81 -7.12 14.21
CA TRP A 83 -2.72 -7.38 13.26
C TRP A 83 -2.82 -6.53 12.00
N GLN A 84 -4.03 -6.32 11.48
CA GLN A 84 -4.22 -5.46 10.32
C GLN A 84 -3.86 -3.99 10.62
N ASN A 85 -4.17 -3.50 11.82
CA ASN A 85 -3.75 -2.17 12.27
C ASN A 85 -2.23 -2.09 12.40
N GLU A 86 -1.56 -3.11 12.94
CA GLU A 86 -0.09 -3.16 13.01
C GLU A 86 0.56 -3.11 11.61
N ILE A 87 0.00 -3.84 10.64
CA ILE A 87 0.49 -3.88 9.26
C ILE A 87 0.32 -2.53 8.55
N THR A 88 -0.87 -1.93 8.68
CA THR A 88 -1.22 -0.70 7.95
C THR A 88 -0.77 0.58 8.65
N GLY A 89 -0.48 0.54 9.94
CA GLY A 89 -0.20 1.73 10.75
C GLY A 89 -1.43 2.45 11.28
N THR A 90 -2.63 1.92 11.01
CA THR A 90 -3.89 2.46 11.53
C THR A 90 -3.86 2.44 13.08
N ASN A 91 -4.42 3.45 13.73
CA ASN A 91 -4.46 3.59 15.19
C ASN A 91 -3.08 3.55 15.89
N GLY A 92 -2.02 3.98 15.21
CA GLY A 92 -0.67 4.02 15.80
C GLY A 92 0.08 2.67 15.74
N GLY A 93 -0.40 1.73 14.94
CA GLY A 93 0.31 0.48 14.67
C GLY A 93 1.65 0.69 13.93
N PHE A 94 2.42 -0.39 13.80
CA PHE A 94 3.79 -0.35 13.28
C PHE A 94 3.99 0.14 11.82
N ASN A 95 2.95 0.17 10.98
CA ASN A 95 3.02 0.63 9.58
C ASN A 95 4.10 -0.08 8.73
N PHE A 96 4.08 -1.42 8.74
CA PHE A 96 5.02 -2.21 7.92
C PHE A 96 4.89 -1.90 6.42
N ASN A 97 3.67 -1.72 5.91
CA ASN A 97 3.44 -1.41 4.49
C ASN A 97 4.10 -0.09 4.08
N GLY A 98 3.92 0.98 4.85
CA GLY A 98 4.52 2.29 4.54
C GLY A 98 6.06 2.26 4.58
N ARG A 99 6.65 1.51 5.50
CA ARG A 99 8.11 1.32 5.58
C ARG A 99 8.65 0.56 4.37
N THR A 100 7.96 -0.50 3.94
CA THR A 100 8.32 -1.26 2.74
C THR A 100 8.30 -0.38 1.49
N THR A 101 7.23 0.39 1.27
CA THR A 101 7.13 1.32 0.13
C THR A 101 8.25 2.36 0.16
N THR A 102 8.49 3.00 1.32
CA THR A 102 9.58 3.98 1.47
C THR A 102 10.94 3.38 1.13
N SER A 103 11.21 2.15 1.58
CA SER A 103 12.46 1.45 1.28
C SER A 103 12.60 1.18 -0.22
N GLN A 104 11.54 0.73 -0.88
CA GLN A 104 11.56 0.47 -2.33
C GLN A 104 11.80 1.75 -3.13
N THR A 105 11.12 2.84 -2.79
CA THR A 105 11.33 4.16 -3.45
C THR A 105 12.76 4.67 -3.24
N LYS A 106 13.31 4.50 -2.03
CA LYS A 106 14.69 4.90 -1.74
C LYS A 106 15.70 4.07 -2.54
N THR A 107 15.46 2.78 -2.70
CA THR A 107 16.29 1.91 -3.55
C THR A 107 16.24 2.35 -5.02
N ALA A 108 15.04 2.63 -5.56
CA ALA A 108 14.90 3.12 -6.93
C ALA A 108 15.66 4.43 -7.15
N TYR A 109 15.48 5.41 -6.26
CA TYR A 109 16.20 6.69 -6.34
C TYR A 109 17.73 6.52 -6.36
N TYR A 110 18.29 5.64 -5.52
CA TYR A 110 19.74 5.41 -5.54
C TYR A 110 20.23 4.69 -6.79
N THR A 111 19.42 3.83 -7.39
CA THR A 111 19.75 3.23 -8.69
C THR A 111 19.80 4.30 -9.77
N ASP A 112 18.77 5.16 -9.86
CA ASP A 112 18.71 6.23 -10.87
C ASP A 112 19.91 7.18 -10.74
N VAL A 113 20.23 7.64 -9.52
CA VAL A 113 21.40 8.51 -9.28
C VAL A 113 22.71 7.83 -9.67
N ARG A 114 22.84 6.52 -9.42
CA ARG A 114 24.03 5.76 -9.82
C ARG A 114 24.17 5.70 -11.34
N ASP A 115 23.06 5.48 -12.03
CA ASP A 115 23.03 5.40 -13.50
C ASP A 115 23.37 6.77 -14.12
N ASP A 116 22.80 7.86 -13.59
CA ASP A 116 23.14 9.24 -13.99
C ASP A 116 24.63 9.55 -13.78
N ILE A 117 25.21 9.16 -12.63
CA ILE A 117 26.64 9.33 -12.37
C ILE A 117 27.48 8.54 -13.38
N SER A 118 27.07 7.33 -13.72
CA SER A 118 27.76 6.51 -14.71
C SER A 118 27.78 7.20 -16.09
N ILE A 119 26.63 7.73 -16.52
CA ILE A 119 26.51 8.46 -17.79
C ILE A 119 27.37 9.73 -17.77
N ALA A 120 27.27 10.52 -16.70
CA ALA A 120 28.05 11.76 -16.54
C ALA A 120 29.56 11.50 -16.55
N THR A 121 30.02 10.40 -15.95
CA THR A 121 31.43 10.01 -15.96
C THR A 121 31.92 9.68 -17.37
N THR A 122 31.11 8.96 -18.17
CA THR A 122 31.43 8.70 -19.58
C THR A 122 31.50 9.98 -20.40
N LEU A 123 30.48 10.86 -20.28
CA LEU A 123 30.46 12.14 -20.99
C LEU A 123 31.66 13.02 -20.61
N GLN A 124 32.04 13.03 -19.33
CA GLN A 124 33.22 13.77 -18.89
C GLN A 124 34.51 13.24 -19.54
N ALA A 125 34.65 11.92 -19.68
CA ALA A 125 35.80 11.32 -20.35
C ALA A 125 35.85 11.70 -21.83
N GLU A 126 34.71 11.62 -22.53
CA GLU A 126 34.60 12.00 -23.95
C GLU A 126 34.97 13.46 -24.19
N VAL A 127 34.42 14.39 -23.39
CA VAL A 127 34.74 15.83 -23.49
C VAL A 127 36.23 16.08 -23.26
N VAL A 128 36.82 15.46 -22.24
CA VAL A 128 38.26 15.63 -21.95
C VAL A 128 39.12 15.12 -23.11
N ASP A 129 38.73 14.02 -23.76
CA ASP A 129 39.46 13.49 -24.91
C ASP A 129 39.31 14.37 -26.16
N GLU A 130 38.13 14.97 -26.39
CA GLU A 130 37.94 15.97 -27.44
C GLU A 130 38.80 17.23 -27.20
N GLU A 131 38.79 17.77 -25.97
CA GLU A 131 39.60 18.93 -25.60
C GLU A 131 41.09 18.68 -25.83
N ARG A 132 41.59 17.49 -25.45
CA ARG A 132 42.97 17.07 -25.75
C ARG A 132 43.25 17.06 -27.25
N GLY A 133 42.28 16.59 -28.06
CA GLY A 133 42.35 16.63 -29.51
C GLY A 133 42.53 18.06 -30.05
N TYR A 134 41.66 18.98 -29.64
CA TYR A 134 41.73 20.38 -30.05
C TYR A 134 43.05 21.05 -29.63
N LEU A 135 43.50 20.80 -28.39
CA LEU A 135 44.76 21.35 -27.89
C LEU A 135 45.97 20.81 -28.67
N LYS A 136 45.96 19.53 -29.05
CA LYS A 136 47.00 18.95 -29.90
C LYS A 136 47.04 19.63 -31.27
N THR A 137 45.89 19.80 -31.92
CA THR A 137 45.81 20.48 -33.21
C THR A 137 46.26 21.94 -33.13
N ALA A 138 45.88 22.66 -32.07
CA ALA A 138 46.36 24.02 -31.83
C ALA A 138 47.89 24.07 -31.69
N ASN A 139 48.48 23.13 -30.94
CA ASN A 139 49.92 23.04 -30.77
C ASN A 139 50.65 22.78 -32.10
N GLU A 140 50.12 21.90 -32.96
CA GLU A 140 50.66 21.65 -34.30
C GLU A 140 50.68 22.91 -35.19
N TYR A 141 49.69 23.80 -35.05
CA TYR A 141 49.70 25.08 -35.75
C TYR A 141 50.74 26.06 -35.19
N PHE A 142 50.90 26.13 -33.87
CA PHE A 142 51.93 26.96 -33.26
C PHE A 142 53.34 26.53 -33.67
N GLU A 143 53.64 25.22 -33.64
CA GLU A 143 54.93 24.68 -34.08
C GLU A 143 55.22 24.99 -35.56
N LYS A 144 54.22 24.86 -36.44
CA LYS A 144 54.35 25.24 -37.85
C LYS A 144 54.64 26.73 -38.01
N SER A 145 53.92 27.58 -37.27
CA SER A 145 54.11 29.03 -37.32
C SER A 145 55.52 29.42 -36.85
N GLU A 146 56.02 28.81 -35.77
CA GLU A 146 57.38 29.04 -35.27
C GLU A 146 58.42 28.64 -36.33
N LYS A 147 58.25 27.47 -36.94
CA LYS A 147 59.14 27.01 -38.01
C LYS A 147 59.13 27.93 -39.24
N TYR A 148 57.96 28.45 -39.64
CA TYR A 148 57.88 29.40 -40.74
C TYR A 148 58.56 30.73 -40.40
N GLN A 149 58.41 31.20 -39.16
CA GLN A 149 59.11 32.38 -38.67
C GLN A 149 60.64 32.19 -38.70
N GLU A 150 61.14 31.04 -38.23
CA GLU A 150 62.57 30.69 -38.29
C GLU A 150 63.10 30.67 -39.73
N LEU A 151 62.35 30.10 -40.67
CA LEU A 151 62.71 30.05 -42.08
C LEU A 151 62.73 31.45 -42.72
N ALA A 152 61.74 32.29 -42.41
CA ALA A 152 61.68 33.66 -42.86
C ALA A 152 62.89 34.48 -42.36
N ASP A 153 63.22 34.35 -41.08
CA ASP A 153 64.33 35.08 -40.46
C ASP A 153 65.69 34.60 -40.96
N LYS A 154 65.84 33.29 -41.21
CA LYS A 154 67.02 32.74 -41.88
C LYS A 154 67.17 33.28 -43.30
N ALA A 155 66.12 33.26 -44.13
CA ALA A 155 66.17 33.77 -45.49
C ALA A 155 66.51 35.27 -45.54
N LYS A 156 65.97 36.07 -44.60
CA LYS A 156 66.35 37.48 -44.43
C LYS A 156 67.84 37.63 -44.10
N SER A 157 68.37 36.81 -43.19
CA SER A 157 69.80 36.84 -42.82
C SER A 157 70.72 36.50 -44.00
N GLU A 158 70.23 35.71 -44.95
CA GLU A 158 70.92 35.34 -46.20
C GLU A 158 70.66 36.34 -47.35
N ALA A 159 70.00 37.49 -47.10
CA ALA A 159 69.58 38.48 -48.09
C ALA A 159 68.66 37.96 -49.21
N LYS A 160 67.95 36.85 -48.96
CA LYS A 160 66.96 36.25 -49.88
C LYS A 160 65.55 36.73 -49.55
N PHE A 161 65.28 38.00 -49.81
CA PHE A 161 64.03 38.65 -49.40
C PHE A 161 62.77 38.08 -50.07
N ASP A 162 62.86 37.64 -51.34
CA ASP A 162 61.74 37.00 -52.03
C ASP A 162 61.37 35.64 -51.41
N GLU A 163 62.38 34.89 -50.95
CA GLU A 163 62.16 33.61 -50.25
C GLU A 163 61.59 33.83 -48.85
N ALA A 164 62.04 34.88 -48.14
CA ALA A 164 61.51 35.24 -46.83
C ALA A 164 60.02 35.62 -46.88
N ALA A 165 59.58 36.29 -47.95
CA ALA A 165 58.17 36.67 -48.16
C ALA A 165 57.25 35.46 -48.38
N LEU A 166 57.78 34.29 -48.75
CA LEU A 166 57.00 33.07 -48.92
C LEU A 166 56.56 32.45 -47.57
N TYR A 167 57.24 32.80 -46.48
CA TYR A 167 57.05 32.19 -45.15
C TYR A 167 56.32 33.10 -44.15
N THR A 168 55.92 34.31 -44.55
CA THR A 168 55.19 35.31 -43.74
C THR A 168 53.81 35.59 -44.32
#